data_AF-A0A3A6N596-F1
#
_entry.id   AF-A0A3A6N596-F1
#
_cell.length_a   1.000
_cell.length_b   1.000
_cell.length_c   1.000
_cell.angle_alpha   90.00
_cell.angle_beta   90.00
_cell.angle_gamma   90.00
#
_symmetry.space_group_name_H-M   'P 1'
#
loop_
_entity.id
_entity.type
_entity.pdbx_description
1 polymer ?
#
loop_
_entity_poly.entity_id
_entity_poly.type
_entity_poly.pdbx_seq_one_letter_code
_entity_poly.pdbx_strand_id
1 'polypeptide(L)'
;TTLYQSEIARRPSHVSQDWYDAGPSGLVAFNLWKQGIIRRGGPADIMARRWVLPADFDPAVDNPYDYTNMVCETLDGDPAWAFRTDLGQDANPRYVKGLCAAPAINLSGNTVLTGVDCADATTCLEAFPFNEYFDDLAGGLPISEILTWQQSGPGYGETITDPTLTSLDDQSWENPYDMAKGHRGFLAGDMVMVMYAWTNNWRALTEGHDIVNLYIRRSFDGGKTWSTLPASFTHTNSVTYTGDGTTTCEFMGPTGSATEYPVCTTYAAGAFEQARDLSLLVGTNVTVLDPRYSPTTRSITTTSVSTVNLPAGFLAPACTATDGTCDNLRDPSRFFAVFETGIPSAYDEGEAEPLDLFYSRAVDWGDDYLVWQDEANEACLPNASEEGVTDLLDGSGVCNEFDALEGSQFSEASEAAITSSPGGGFMYAMWYQHDYDNQTGAEIGVDAWFRRVMYLDGYIPGSDDGGTDPEPEPPPVKPGKGRDKTAFVPPGQAKK
;
A
#
# COMPACT_ATOMS: atom_id res chain seq x y z
N THR A 1 34.82 -17.33 8.61
CA THR A 1 34.87 -15.93 8.12
C THR A 1 33.76 -15.76 7.12
N THR A 2 32.54 -15.71 7.63
CA THR A 2 31.30 -15.42 6.92
C THR A 2 31.30 -13.93 6.61
N LEU A 3 31.93 -13.57 5.49
CA LEU A 3 31.69 -12.28 4.86
C LEU A 3 30.18 -12.24 4.64
N TYR A 4 29.47 -11.33 5.32
CA TYR A 4 28.03 -11.07 5.23
C TYR A 4 27.41 -11.70 3.98
N GLN A 5 26.65 -12.78 4.15
CA GLN A 5 25.86 -13.34 3.05
C GLN A 5 25.04 -12.19 2.49
N SER A 6 25.37 -11.76 1.27
CA SER A 6 24.96 -10.45 0.79
C SER A 6 23.53 -10.51 0.32
N GLU A 7 22.60 -10.05 1.14
CA GLU A 7 21.25 -9.71 0.69
C GLU A 7 21.31 -8.73 -0.47
N ILE A 8 20.37 -8.87 -1.40
CA ILE A 8 20.32 -8.07 -2.62
C ILE A 8 19.28 -6.98 -2.45
N ALA A 9 19.73 -5.81 -1.97
CA ALA A 9 18.95 -4.58 -1.99
C ALA A 9 18.79 -4.07 -3.43
N ARG A 10 17.54 -3.75 -3.82
CA ARG A 10 17.17 -3.36 -5.19
C ARG A 10 15.94 -2.45 -5.19
N ARG A 11 15.70 -1.78 -6.32
CA ARG A 11 14.52 -0.92 -6.55
C ARG A 11 14.36 0.16 -5.45
N PRO A 12 15.35 1.03 -5.19
CA PRO A 12 15.19 2.06 -4.16
C PRO A 12 14.08 3.05 -4.54
N SER A 13 13.29 3.46 -3.55
CA SER A 13 12.29 4.52 -3.66
C SER A 13 12.54 5.56 -2.58
N HIS A 14 12.67 6.82 -2.98
CA HIS A 14 12.94 7.93 -2.08
C HIS A 14 11.64 8.66 -1.80
N VAL A 15 11.11 8.51 -0.59
CA VAL A 15 9.90 9.21 -0.14
C VAL A 15 10.36 10.38 0.72
N SER A 16 10.02 11.62 0.33
CA SER A 16 10.54 12.83 0.99
C SER A 16 9.47 13.92 1.07
N GLN A 17 9.66 14.84 2.02
CA GLN A 17 8.89 16.08 2.14
C GLN A 17 9.83 17.25 2.43
N ASP A 18 9.34 18.47 2.17
CA ASP A 18 10.12 19.67 2.50
C ASP A 18 10.39 19.74 4.02
N TRP A 19 11.55 20.27 4.39
CA TRP A 19 11.99 20.34 5.80
C TRP A 19 11.01 21.08 6.72
N TYR A 20 10.29 22.07 6.18
CA TYR A 20 9.30 22.85 6.93
C TYR A 20 7.95 22.15 7.05
N ASP A 21 7.73 21.05 6.31
CA ASP A 21 6.57 20.18 6.47
C ASP A 21 6.84 19.09 7.52
N ALA A 22 8.07 18.91 8.01
CA ALA A 22 8.41 17.93 9.04
C ALA A 22 7.68 18.21 10.36
N GLY A 23 7.10 17.15 10.95
CA GLY A 23 6.44 17.23 12.25
C GLY A 23 7.41 17.11 13.42
N PRO A 24 6.88 16.96 14.66
CA PRO A 24 7.67 16.74 15.86
C PRO A 24 8.72 15.62 15.79
N SER A 25 8.49 14.58 14.98
CA SER A 25 9.48 13.51 14.77
C SER A 25 10.74 13.97 14.03
N GLY A 26 10.67 15.10 13.33
CA GLY A 26 11.71 15.63 12.45
C GLY A 26 11.90 14.85 11.16
N LEU A 27 11.03 13.90 10.82
CA LEU A 27 11.15 13.08 9.62
C LEU A 27 11.07 13.93 8.34
N VAL A 28 12.07 13.81 7.48
CA VAL A 28 12.15 14.52 6.18
C VAL A 28 12.29 13.59 4.99
N ALA A 29 12.85 12.40 5.19
CA ALA A 29 12.85 11.36 4.18
C ALA A 29 12.68 9.97 4.80
N PHE A 30 12.10 9.08 4.00
CA PHE A 30 11.87 7.69 4.31
C PHE A 30 12.26 6.88 3.07
N ASN A 31 13.46 6.30 3.12
CA ASN A 31 13.97 5.54 1.99
C ASN A 31 13.43 4.12 2.07
N LEU A 32 12.80 3.67 1.00
CA LEU A 32 12.28 2.33 0.82
C LEU A 32 13.17 1.57 -0.16
N TRP A 33 13.29 0.26 0.00
CA TRP A 33 13.89 -0.61 -1.01
C TRP A 33 13.37 -2.04 -0.87
N LYS A 34 13.52 -2.83 -1.93
CA LYS A 34 13.26 -4.26 -1.90
C LYS A 34 14.54 -5.01 -1.52
N GLN A 35 14.49 -5.95 -0.59
CA GLN A 35 15.65 -6.71 -0.12
C GLN A 35 15.32 -8.20 0.01
N GLY A 36 16.23 -9.08 -0.39
CA GLY A 36 16.05 -10.52 -0.23
C GLY A 36 17.33 -11.28 -0.51
N ILE A 37 17.38 -12.53 -0.05
CA ILE A 37 18.55 -13.41 -0.15
C ILE A 37 18.67 -14.14 -1.49
N ILE A 38 17.55 -14.51 -2.11
CA ILE A 38 17.54 -15.23 -3.39
C ILE A 38 17.60 -14.23 -4.55
N ARG A 39 18.26 -14.66 -5.64
CA ARG A 39 18.43 -13.88 -6.88
C ARG A 39 17.08 -13.68 -7.60
N ARG A 40 17.10 -12.95 -8.73
CA ARG A 40 15.93 -12.44 -9.48
C ARG A 40 14.67 -13.31 -9.39
N GLY A 41 13.56 -12.67 -9.08
CA GLY A 41 12.27 -13.34 -8.91
C GLY A 41 12.03 -13.83 -7.48
N GLY A 42 13.08 -14.10 -6.70
CA GLY A 42 13.04 -14.69 -5.35
C GLY A 42 12.30 -13.91 -4.25
N PRO A 43 12.13 -14.53 -3.07
CA PRO A 43 11.57 -13.93 -1.86
C PRO A 43 12.26 -12.61 -1.54
N ALA A 44 11.48 -11.66 -1.05
CA ALA A 44 12.02 -10.36 -0.68
C ALA A 44 10.99 -9.46 0.00
N ASP A 45 11.51 -8.68 0.93
CA ASP A 45 10.81 -7.71 1.74
C ASP A 45 10.90 -6.27 1.24
N ILE A 46 10.02 -5.42 1.75
CA ILE A 46 10.13 -3.97 1.68
C ILE A 46 10.79 -3.45 2.95
N MET A 47 12.03 -3.00 2.81
CA MET A 47 12.83 -2.43 3.87
C MET A 47 12.78 -0.90 3.83
N ALA A 48 12.97 -0.28 4.99
CA ALA A 48 12.98 1.17 5.11
C ALA A 48 14.00 1.75 6.11
N ARG A 49 14.37 3.01 5.88
CA ARG A 49 15.17 3.84 6.80
C ARG A 49 14.66 5.27 6.86
N ARG A 50 14.61 5.79 8.08
CA ARG A 50 14.21 7.16 8.42
C ARG A 50 15.37 8.14 8.29
N TRP A 51 15.07 9.36 7.90
CA TRP A 51 15.97 10.49 7.87
C TRP A 51 15.33 11.64 8.64
N VAL A 52 16.00 12.09 9.70
CA VAL A 52 15.44 12.99 10.70
C VAL A 52 16.32 14.22 10.84
N LEU A 53 15.70 15.40 10.88
CA LEU A 53 16.40 16.65 11.12
C LEU A 53 17.08 16.65 12.49
N PRO A 54 18.34 17.10 12.57
CA PRO A 54 19.00 17.29 13.85
C PRO A 54 18.34 18.43 14.63
N ALA A 55 18.46 18.39 15.96
CA ALA A 55 17.81 19.38 16.84
C ALA A 55 18.30 20.82 16.61
N ASP A 56 19.52 20.99 16.09
CA ASP A 56 20.17 22.25 15.76
C ASP A 56 20.12 22.60 14.26
N PHE A 57 19.25 21.95 13.49
CA PHE A 57 19.09 22.19 12.05
C PHE A 57 18.89 23.67 11.70
N ASP A 58 19.78 24.21 10.87
CA ASP A 58 19.69 25.55 10.29
C ASP A 58 19.31 25.46 8.79
N PRO A 59 18.07 25.80 8.41
CA PRO A 59 17.63 25.72 7.01
C PRO A 59 18.37 26.68 6.06
N ALA A 60 19.18 27.62 6.57
CA ALA A 60 19.97 28.52 5.75
C ALA A 60 21.27 27.90 5.22
N VAL A 61 21.80 26.88 5.90
CA VAL A 61 23.12 26.29 5.58
C VAL A 61 23.14 24.77 5.55
N ASP A 62 22.19 24.12 6.24
CA ASP A 62 22.17 22.67 6.35
C ASP A 62 21.36 22.01 5.23
N ASN A 63 21.82 20.83 4.82
CA ASN A 63 21.06 19.97 3.94
C ASN A 63 20.15 19.06 4.78
N PRO A 64 18.81 19.16 4.69
CA PRO A 64 17.91 18.29 5.44
C PRO A 64 18.07 16.81 5.07
N TYR A 65 18.56 16.53 3.86
CA TYR A 65 18.81 15.19 3.34
C TYR A 65 20.30 14.80 3.42
N ASP A 66 21.06 15.34 4.38
CA ASP A 66 22.44 14.90 4.58
C ASP A 66 22.49 13.45 5.11
N TYR A 67 23.49 12.70 4.68
CA TYR A 67 23.72 11.31 5.09
C TYR A 67 23.81 11.15 6.61
N THR A 68 24.28 12.18 7.32
CA THR A 68 24.34 12.19 8.79
C THR A 68 22.96 12.14 9.44
N ASN A 69 21.90 12.55 8.73
CA ASN A 69 20.53 12.60 9.21
C ASN A 69 19.82 11.23 9.08
N MET A 70 20.44 10.25 8.41
CA MET A 70 19.91 8.89 8.38
C MET A 70 19.97 8.28 9.78
N VAL A 71 18.82 7.84 10.28
CA VAL A 71 18.71 7.15 11.56
C VAL A 71 19.43 5.80 11.45
N CYS A 72 20.40 5.59 12.32
CA CYS A 72 21.18 4.36 12.41
C CYS A 72 21.30 3.93 13.86
N GLU A 73 20.20 3.46 14.41
CA GLU A 73 20.05 3.08 15.80
C GLU A 73 19.50 1.66 15.83
N THR A 74 19.95 0.84 16.78
CA THR A 74 19.31 -0.44 17.09
C THR A 74 17.94 -0.18 17.72
N LEU A 75 17.19 -1.26 17.94
CA LEU A 75 15.91 -1.20 18.64
C LEU A 75 16.00 -0.52 20.02
N ASP A 76 17.12 -0.75 20.73
CA ASP A 76 17.41 -0.15 22.04
C ASP A 76 17.79 1.35 21.96
N GLY A 77 17.85 1.92 20.76
CA GLY A 77 18.30 3.29 20.50
C GLY A 77 19.81 3.45 20.46
N ASP A 78 20.58 2.35 20.49
CA ASP A 78 22.04 2.43 20.46
C ASP A 78 22.55 2.74 19.05
N PRO A 79 23.49 3.69 18.88
CA PRO A 79 24.02 4.03 17.56
C PRO A 79 24.79 2.85 16.97
N ALA A 80 24.42 2.44 15.74
CA ALA A 80 24.99 1.28 15.05
C ALA A 80 25.86 1.69 13.85
N TRP A 81 26.45 2.88 13.90
CA TRP A 81 27.37 3.34 12.87
C TRP A 81 28.69 2.58 12.91
N ALA A 82 29.17 2.16 11.74
CA ALA A 82 30.53 1.68 11.50
C ALA A 82 31.24 2.60 10.50
N PHE A 83 32.56 2.74 10.64
CA PHE A 83 33.42 3.52 9.75
C PHE A 83 33.09 5.02 9.62
N ARG A 84 32.39 5.61 10.60
CA ARG A 84 32.12 7.05 10.69
C ARG A 84 33.31 7.79 11.33
N THR A 85 34.18 8.38 10.49
CA THR A 85 35.38 9.08 10.97
C THR A 85 35.09 10.33 11.78
N ASP A 86 33.97 11.00 11.51
CA ASP A 86 33.46 12.13 12.29
C ASP A 86 33.02 11.73 13.71
N LEU A 87 32.70 10.45 13.92
CA LEU A 87 32.47 9.84 15.23
C LEU A 87 33.75 9.21 15.83
N GLY A 88 34.91 9.45 15.22
CA GLY A 88 36.20 8.92 15.69
C GLY A 88 36.46 7.45 15.36
N GLN A 89 35.70 6.85 14.43
CA GLN A 89 35.88 5.46 14.00
C GLN A 89 36.90 5.33 12.86
N ASP A 90 37.39 4.11 12.62
CA ASP A 90 38.36 3.83 11.54
C ASP A 90 37.78 4.13 10.15
N ALA A 91 38.58 4.75 9.30
CA ALA A 91 38.18 5.00 7.91
C ALA A 91 38.11 3.69 7.11
N ASN A 92 37.07 3.54 6.29
CA ASN A 92 36.98 2.46 5.31
C ASN A 92 36.74 3.04 3.91
N PRO A 93 37.63 2.79 2.93
CA PRO A 93 37.49 3.36 1.59
C PRO A 93 36.25 2.88 0.83
N ARG A 94 35.60 1.80 1.28
CA ARG A 94 34.32 1.32 0.71
C ARG A 94 33.10 2.04 1.30
N TYR A 95 33.24 2.63 2.48
CA TYR A 95 32.17 3.27 3.24
C TYR A 95 32.60 4.68 3.64
N VAL A 96 32.78 5.55 2.64
CA VAL A 96 33.39 6.89 2.80
C VAL A 96 32.62 7.77 3.77
N LYS A 97 31.30 7.62 3.85
CA LYS A 97 30.46 8.34 4.81
C LYS A 97 30.07 7.50 6.03
N GLY A 98 30.62 6.29 6.19
CA GLY A 98 30.17 5.29 7.16
C GLY A 98 29.27 4.22 6.56
N LEU A 99 28.98 3.20 7.36
CA LEU A 99 28.06 2.11 7.12
C LEU A 99 27.10 2.04 8.30
N CYS A 100 25.80 2.01 8.03
CA CYS A 100 24.85 1.72 9.08
C CYS A 100 24.70 0.21 9.26
N ALA A 101 24.98 -0.28 10.47
CA ALA A 101 24.87 -1.70 10.83
C ALA A 101 23.59 -2.03 11.63
N ALA A 102 22.75 -1.04 11.93
CA ALA A 102 21.42 -1.30 12.48
C ALA A 102 20.56 -2.06 11.47
N PRO A 103 19.67 -2.96 11.91
CA PRO A 103 18.56 -3.44 11.10
C PRO A 103 17.83 -2.29 10.38
N ALA A 104 17.32 -2.58 9.19
CA ALA A 104 16.35 -1.70 8.55
C ALA A 104 14.96 -2.00 9.14
N ILE A 105 14.01 -1.08 8.93
CA ILE A 105 12.61 -1.34 9.25
C ILE A 105 12.05 -2.25 8.17
N ASN A 106 11.64 -3.47 8.51
CA ASN A 106 11.01 -4.42 7.61
C ASN A 106 9.49 -4.21 7.60
N LEU A 107 8.98 -3.57 6.53
CA LEU A 107 7.58 -3.16 6.42
C LEU A 107 6.64 -4.30 5.99
N SER A 108 7.16 -5.30 5.30
CA SER A 108 6.43 -6.52 4.92
C SER A 108 6.74 -7.71 5.84
N GLY A 109 7.78 -7.58 6.65
CA GLY A 109 8.22 -8.60 7.61
C GLY A 109 7.06 -9.12 8.45
N ASN A 110 6.93 -10.44 8.46
CA ASN A 110 5.87 -11.18 9.11
C ASN A 110 6.41 -12.52 9.62
N THR A 111 5.79 -13.01 10.68
CA THR A 111 6.10 -14.30 11.28
C THR A 111 5.16 -15.36 10.73
N VAL A 112 5.74 -16.42 10.14
CA VAL A 112 4.99 -17.60 9.74
C VAL A 112 4.48 -18.33 10.98
N LEU A 113 3.17 -18.60 11.03
CA LEU A 113 2.56 -19.34 12.13
C LEU A 113 2.37 -20.81 11.78
N THR A 114 1.93 -21.14 10.57
CA THR A 114 1.79 -22.54 10.11
C THR A 114 1.98 -22.64 8.60
N GLY A 115 2.45 -23.80 8.15
CA GLY A 115 2.49 -24.20 6.75
C GLY A 115 2.03 -25.65 6.58
N VAL A 116 1.98 -26.14 5.33
CA VAL A 116 1.61 -27.53 5.04
C VAL A 116 2.58 -28.53 5.68
N ASP A 117 3.88 -28.23 5.65
CA ASP A 117 4.94 -29.11 6.15
C ASP A 117 5.61 -28.62 7.43
N CYS A 118 5.08 -27.56 8.07
CA CYS A 118 5.67 -26.95 9.27
C CYS A 118 4.60 -26.35 10.20
N ALA A 119 4.92 -26.26 11.50
CA ALA A 119 3.94 -25.95 12.54
C ALA A 119 4.16 -24.62 13.26
N ASP A 120 5.28 -23.94 12.97
CA ASP A 120 5.69 -22.65 13.53
C ASP A 120 6.82 -22.04 12.70
N ALA A 121 7.18 -20.78 12.98
CA ALA A 121 8.25 -20.06 12.28
C ALA A 121 9.59 -20.81 12.25
N THR A 122 9.97 -21.46 13.36
CA THR A 122 11.25 -22.17 13.45
C THR A 122 11.26 -23.39 12.55
N THR A 123 10.22 -24.21 12.63
CA THR A 123 10.09 -25.42 11.79
C THR A 123 9.90 -25.09 10.32
N CYS A 124 9.27 -23.97 9.98
CA CYS A 124 9.19 -23.51 8.59
C CYS A 124 10.56 -23.05 8.07
N LEU A 125 11.30 -22.24 8.84
CA LEU A 125 12.66 -21.84 8.44
C LEU A 125 13.60 -23.05 8.25
N GLU A 126 13.52 -24.05 9.13
CA GLU A 126 14.28 -25.30 9.01
C GLU A 126 13.86 -26.16 7.79
N ALA A 127 12.57 -26.12 7.43
CA ALA A 127 12.04 -26.84 6.28
C ALA A 127 12.39 -26.17 4.94
N PHE A 128 12.77 -24.88 4.94
CA PHE A 128 13.09 -24.17 3.72
C PHE A 128 14.38 -24.74 3.07
N PRO A 129 14.34 -25.16 1.80
CA PRO A 129 15.44 -25.92 1.19
C PRO A 129 16.55 -25.00 0.66
N PHE A 130 17.26 -24.31 1.54
CA PHE A 130 18.43 -23.51 1.19
C PHE A 130 19.54 -24.34 0.54
N ASN A 131 20.21 -23.78 -0.46
CA ASN A 131 21.48 -24.30 -0.95
C ASN A 131 22.59 -24.14 0.11
N GLU A 132 23.76 -24.73 -0.15
CA GLU A 132 24.91 -24.66 0.78
C GLU A 132 25.42 -23.23 1.07
N TYR A 133 25.07 -22.26 0.22
CA TYR A 133 25.47 -20.86 0.32
C TYR A 133 24.41 -19.95 0.96
N PHE A 134 23.20 -20.47 1.19
CA PHE A 134 21.99 -19.73 1.60
C PHE A 134 21.65 -18.55 0.66
N ASP A 135 22.04 -18.64 -0.62
CA ASP A 135 21.77 -17.59 -1.62
C ASP A 135 20.80 -18.05 -2.74
N ASP A 136 20.35 -19.30 -2.67
CA ASP A 136 19.37 -19.88 -3.59
C ASP A 136 18.76 -21.18 -2.98
N LEU A 137 17.83 -21.80 -3.71
CA LEU A 137 17.27 -23.11 -3.39
C LEU A 137 18.27 -24.23 -3.72
N ALA A 138 18.31 -25.30 -2.91
CA ALA A 138 19.08 -26.51 -3.19
C ALA A 138 18.56 -27.30 -4.42
N GLY A 139 17.34 -26.98 -4.88
CA GLY A 139 16.63 -27.67 -5.97
C GLY A 139 16.07 -29.05 -5.54
N GLY A 140 15.09 -29.56 -6.30
CA GLY A 140 14.58 -30.94 -6.16
C GLY A 140 13.67 -31.22 -4.95
N LEU A 141 13.53 -30.30 -4.00
CA LEU A 141 12.58 -30.38 -2.89
C LEU A 141 11.44 -29.37 -3.09
N PRO A 142 10.17 -29.75 -2.82
CA PRO A 142 9.06 -28.80 -2.79
C PRO A 142 9.23 -27.83 -1.62
N ILE A 143 8.72 -26.61 -1.78
CA ILE A 143 8.66 -25.60 -0.72
C ILE A 143 7.28 -25.71 -0.06
N SER A 144 7.24 -25.67 1.28
CA SER A 144 5.97 -25.67 2.01
C SER A 144 5.14 -24.44 1.62
N GLU A 145 3.85 -24.65 1.36
CA GLU A 145 2.87 -23.57 1.29
C GLU A 145 2.60 -23.06 2.72
N ILE A 146 2.57 -21.75 2.89
CA ILE A 146 2.25 -21.05 4.13
C ILE A 146 0.74 -20.88 4.23
N LEU A 147 0.18 -21.26 5.38
CA LEU A 147 -1.24 -21.27 5.65
C LEU A 147 -1.66 -20.10 6.54
N THR A 148 -0.85 -19.76 7.54
CA THR A 148 -1.17 -18.67 8.47
C THR A 148 0.08 -17.91 8.83
N TRP A 149 -0.03 -16.59 8.96
CA TRP A 149 1.05 -15.67 9.26
C TRP A 149 0.52 -14.51 10.09
N GLN A 150 1.42 -13.75 10.71
CA GLN A 150 1.07 -12.56 11.48
C GLN A 150 2.19 -11.52 11.41
N GLN A 151 1.83 -10.25 11.30
CA GLN A 151 2.73 -9.13 11.49
C GLN A 151 2.60 -8.61 12.92
N SER A 152 3.71 -8.22 13.54
CA SER A 152 3.71 -7.75 14.93
C SER A 152 4.55 -6.49 15.10
N GLY A 153 4.14 -5.64 16.03
CA GLY A 153 4.86 -4.41 16.33
C GLY A 153 4.18 -3.54 17.38
N PRO A 154 4.77 -2.39 17.70
CA PRO A 154 4.26 -1.46 18.71
C PRO A 154 3.16 -0.57 18.14
N GLY A 155 2.19 -0.21 19.00
CA GLY A 155 1.21 0.82 18.71
C GLY A 155 1.79 2.24 18.83
N TYR A 156 0.98 3.24 18.51
CA TYR A 156 1.40 4.64 18.53
C TYR A 156 1.89 5.10 19.90
N GLY A 157 3.09 5.67 19.94
CA GLY A 157 3.70 6.16 21.18
C GLY A 157 4.20 5.06 22.11
N GLU A 158 4.11 3.80 21.70
CA GLU A 158 4.72 2.68 22.41
C GLU A 158 6.19 2.52 22.03
N THR A 159 6.94 1.83 22.90
CA THR A 159 8.33 1.47 22.65
C THR A 159 8.41 -0.04 22.49
N ILE A 160 9.18 -0.49 21.51
CA ILE A 160 9.46 -1.92 21.35
C ILE A 160 10.38 -2.33 22.49
N THR A 161 9.89 -3.19 23.37
CA THR A 161 10.62 -3.62 24.57
C THR A 161 11.13 -5.06 24.48
N ASP A 162 10.64 -5.82 23.50
CA ASP A 162 11.08 -7.18 23.20
C ASP A 162 11.17 -7.34 21.67
N PRO A 163 12.36 -7.51 21.10
CA PRO A 163 12.53 -7.71 19.66
C PRO A 163 11.83 -8.97 19.16
N THR A 164 11.59 -9.97 20.02
CA THR A 164 10.89 -11.21 19.63
C THR A 164 9.38 -11.03 19.45
N LEU A 165 8.85 -9.86 19.85
CA LEU A 165 7.43 -9.52 19.75
C LEU A 165 7.13 -8.56 18.60
N THR A 166 8.08 -8.32 17.72
CA THR A 166 7.86 -7.55 16.49
C THR A 166 8.48 -8.29 15.31
N SER A 167 7.95 -8.03 14.13
CA SER A 167 8.52 -8.48 12.85
C SER A 167 9.12 -7.32 12.04
N LEU A 168 9.28 -6.15 12.67
CA LEU A 168 9.70 -4.90 12.03
C LEU A 168 11.22 -4.72 11.98
N ASP A 169 11.99 -5.44 12.77
CA ASP A 169 13.46 -5.46 12.72
C ASP A 169 14.01 -6.76 12.13
N ASP A 170 13.10 -7.68 11.76
CA ASP A 170 13.39 -8.93 11.07
C ASP A 170 14.23 -8.69 9.82
N GLN A 171 15.28 -9.48 9.66
CA GLN A 171 16.06 -9.49 8.42
C GLN A 171 15.30 -10.24 7.32
N SER A 172 15.61 -9.94 6.05
CA SER A 172 14.81 -10.49 4.93
C SER A 172 14.91 -12.01 4.71
N TRP A 173 15.73 -12.69 5.50
CA TRP A 173 15.88 -14.15 5.49
C TRP A 173 15.10 -14.85 6.59
N GLU A 174 14.55 -14.11 7.56
CA GLU A 174 13.81 -14.72 8.68
C GLU A 174 12.48 -15.33 8.20
N ASN A 175 11.87 -14.70 7.19
CA ASN A 175 10.82 -15.32 6.40
C ASN A 175 11.28 -15.49 4.93
N PRO A 176 11.70 -16.69 4.51
CA PRO A 176 12.10 -16.94 3.13
C PRO A 176 10.94 -17.32 2.20
N TYR A 177 9.68 -17.22 2.63
CA TYR A 177 8.52 -17.69 1.87
C TYR A 177 7.79 -16.58 1.12
N ASP A 178 7.91 -15.33 1.56
CA ASP A 178 7.06 -14.26 1.11
C ASP A 178 7.70 -13.40 0.01
N MET A 179 6.88 -12.58 -0.65
CA MET A 179 7.40 -11.65 -1.64
C MET A 179 6.57 -10.38 -1.69
N ALA A 180 7.26 -9.26 -1.50
CA ALA A 180 6.71 -7.93 -1.67
C ALA A 180 7.26 -7.23 -2.92
N LYS A 181 6.43 -6.47 -3.64
CA LYS A 181 6.82 -5.67 -4.81
C LYS A 181 6.03 -4.36 -4.89
N GLY A 182 6.40 -3.49 -5.83
CA GLY A 182 5.63 -2.28 -6.12
C GLY A 182 5.58 -1.24 -4.98
N HIS A 183 6.58 -1.23 -4.09
CA HIS A 183 6.56 -0.36 -2.91
C HIS A 183 6.64 1.13 -3.25
N ARG A 184 5.75 1.92 -2.66
CA ARG A 184 5.61 3.37 -2.89
C ARG A 184 5.02 4.03 -1.63
N GLY A 185 5.11 5.35 -1.49
CA GLY A 185 4.59 6.03 -0.30
C GLY A 185 4.76 7.54 -0.28
N PHE A 186 4.15 8.21 0.71
CA PHE A 186 4.34 9.65 0.95
C PHE A 186 4.52 9.96 2.43
N LEU A 187 5.00 11.18 2.68
CA LEU A 187 5.00 11.82 3.99
C LEU A 187 3.99 12.97 4.03
N ALA A 188 3.35 13.13 5.19
CA ALA A 188 2.57 14.31 5.54
C ALA A 188 2.82 14.65 7.01
N GLY A 189 3.84 15.47 7.27
CA GLY A 189 4.28 15.70 8.64
C GLY A 189 4.94 14.46 9.22
N ASP A 190 4.43 13.99 10.36
CA ASP A 190 4.87 12.74 10.97
C ASP A 190 4.13 11.51 10.42
N MET A 191 3.14 11.72 9.55
CA MET A 191 2.46 10.61 8.90
C MET A 191 3.32 10.01 7.80
N VAL A 192 3.50 8.70 7.85
CA VAL A 192 4.09 7.88 6.79
C VAL A 192 3.00 6.97 6.26
N MET A 193 2.76 6.99 4.94
CA MET A 193 1.97 5.98 4.25
C MET A 193 2.88 5.22 3.31
N VAL A 194 2.90 3.89 3.44
CA VAL A 194 3.59 3.02 2.48
C VAL A 194 2.58 2.00 1.98
N MET A 195 2.60 1.76 0.68
CA MET A 195 1.87 0.67 0.06
C MET A 195 2.80 -0.23 -0.73
N TYR A 196 2.44 -1.49 -0.86
CA TYR A 196 3.17 -2.49 -1.62
C TYR A 196 2.23 -3.64 -1.98
N ALA A 197 2.55 -4.40 -3.03
CA ALA A 197 1.88 -5.66 -3.30
C ALA A 197 2.62 -6.79 -2.60
N TRP A 198 1.92 -7.73 -1.97
CA TRP A 198 2.54 -8.80 -1.17
C TRP A 198 1.80 -10.14 -1.30
N THR A 199 2.57 -11.22 -1.13
CA THR A 199 2.09 -12.62 -0.99
C THR A 199 2.90 -13.32 0.11
N ASN A 200 2.25 -14.24 0.83
CA ASN A 200 2.91 -15.19 1.75
C ASN A 200 3.57 -16.40 1.04
N ASN A 201 3.27 -16.65 -0.23
CA ASN A 201 3.70 -17.82 -0.99
C ASN A 201 4.40 -17.45 -2.31
N TRP A 202 5.59 -16.86 -2.20
CA TRP A 202 6.46 -16.49 -3.33
C TRP A 202 6.59 -17.58 -4.41
N ARG A 203 6.78 -18.84 -3.98
CA ARG A 203 7.06 -19.94 -4.90
C ARG A 203 5.84 -20.26 -5.76
N ALA A 204 4.66 -20.32 -5.14
CA ALA A 204 3.41 -20.56 -5.85
C ALA A 204 3.12 -19.41 -6.83
N LEU A 205 3.38 -18.16 -6.41
CA LEU A 205 3.24 -17.00 -7.29
C LEU A 205 4.15 -17.09 -8.52
N THR A 206 5.39 -17.55 -8.35
CA THR A 206 6.36 -17.69 -9.46
C THR A 206 5.86 -18.66 -10.54
N GLU A 207 5.02 -19.63 -10.16
CA GLU A 207 4.41 -20.63 -11.05
C GLU A 207 2.99 -20.25 -11.48
N GLY A 208 2.51 -19.04 -11.13
CA GLY A 208 1.17 -18.56 -11.46
C GLY A 208 0.04 -19.25 -10.66
N HIS A 209 0.37 -19.81 -9.50
CA HIS A 209 -0.56 -20.55 -8.63
C HIS A 209 -0.92 -19.79 -7.36
N ASP A 210 -0.61 -18.50 -7.31
CA ASP A 210 -0.91 -17.61 -6.19
C ASP A 210 -0.96 -16.16 -6.69
N ILE A 211 -1.40 -15.25 -5.85
CA ILE A 211 -1.65 -13.85 -6.16
C ILE A 211 -0.88 -12.94 -5.20
N VAL A 212 -0.70 -11.69 -5.60
CA VAL A 212 -0.38 -10.62 -4.65
C VAL A 212 -1.59 -9.73 -4.41
N ASN A 213 -1.74 -9.32 -3.16
CA ASN A 213 -2.72 -8.33 -2.70
C ASN A 213 -2.05 -6.96 -2.47
N LEU A 214 -2.84 -5.87 -2.47
CA LEU A 214 -2.39 -4.52 -2.16
C LEU A 214 -2.43 -4.31 -0.66
N TYR A 215 -1.26 -4.07 -0.06
CA TYR A 215 -1.12 -3.74 1.34
C TYR A 215 -0.80 -2.27 1.54
N ILE A 216 -1.38 -1.67 2.59
CA ILE A 216 -1.01 -0.34 3.08
C ILE A 216 -0.63 -0.41 4.56
N ARG A 217 0.44 0.30 4.92
CA ARG A 217 0.87 0.49 6.30
C ARG A 217 1.07 1.96 6.62
N ARG A 218 0.72 2.35 7.84
CA ARG A 218 0.71 3.74 8.28
C ARG A 218 1.41 3.94 9.62
N SER A 219 2.08 5.07 9.74
CA SER A 219 2.74 5.52 10.97
C SER A 219 2.38 6.98 11.20
N PHE A 220 2.29 7.39 12.46
CA PHE A 220 1.93 8.75 12.86
C PHE A 220 3.02 9.45 13.70
N ASP A 221 4.17 8.79 13.91
CA ASP A 221 5.30 9.29 14.70
C ASP A 221 6.62 9.29 13.92
N GLY A 222 6.51 9.43 12.60
CA GLY A 222 7.62 9.46 11.67
C GLY A 222 8.24 8.10 11.40
N GLY A 223 7.47 7.01 11.47
CA GLY A 223 7.91 5.66 11.15
C GLY A 223 8.57 4.91 12.31
N LYS A 224 8.31 5.29 13.57
CA LYS A 224 8.81 4.56 14.75
C LYS A 224 7.88 3.42 15.14
N THR A 225 6.58 3.70 15.09
CA THR A 225 5.51 2.74 15.37
C THR A 225 4.54 2.69 14.20
N TRP A 226 3.70 1.65 14.14
CA TRP A 226 2.79 1.41 13.02
C TRP A 226 1.42 1.07 13.57
N SER A 227 0.41 1.89 13.27
CA SER A 227 -0.84 1.86 13.99
C SER A 227 -2.00 2.40 13.18
N THR A 228 -3.21 2.20 13.70
CA THR A 228 -4.38 3.03 13.36
C THR A 228 -4.16 4.49 13.78
N LEU A 229 -5.06 5.39 13.37
CA LEU A 229 -5.03 6.79 13.79
C LEU A 229 -5.07 6.87 15.33
N PRO A 230 -4.13 7.58 15.97
CA PRO A 230 -4.14 7.73 17.42
C PRO A 230 -5.38 8.47 17.90
N ALA A 231 -5.83 8.16 19.12
CA ALA A 231 -6.93 8.88 19.77
C ALA A 231 -6.69 10.40 19.87
N SER A 232 -5.44 10.85 19.76
CA SER A 232 -5.09 12.25 19.57
C SER A 232 -3.85 12.38 18.71
N PHE A 233 -4.02 12.91 17.50
CA PHE A 233 -2.94 13.18 16.56
C PHE A 233 -2.99 14.63 16.08
N THR A 234 -1.99 15.43 16.46
CA THR A 234 -1.86 16.81 15.99
C THR A 234 -0.94 16.86 14.77
N HIS A 235 -1.49 17.19 13.61
CA HIS A 235 -0.73 17.34 12.39
C HIS A 235 -0.07 18.74 12.29
N THR A 236 0.87 18.91 11.35
CA THR A 236 1.63 20.17 11.16
C THR A 236 0.79 21.38 10.76
N ASN A 237 -0.47 21.15 10.35
CA ASN A 237 -1.48 22.20 10.18
C ASN A 237 -2.09 22.69 11.51
N SER A 238 -1.61 22.21 12.66
CA SER A 238 -2.12 22.49 14.01
C SER A 238 -3.56 22.01 14.28
N VAL A 239 -4.08 21.12 13.43
CA VAL A 239 -5.38 20.45 13.65
C VAL A 239 -5.13 19.14 14.39
N THR A 240 -5.92 18.89 15.43
CA THR A 240 -5.93 17.62 16.14
C THR A 240 -7.05 16.74 15.60
N TYR A 241 -6.66 15.57 15.10
CA TYR A 241 -7.53 14.51 14.66
C TYR A 241 -7.70 13.49 15.80
N THR A 242 -8.86 12.84 15.84
CA THR A 242 -9.21 11.83 16.85
C THR A 242 -9.51 10.54 16.12
N GLY A 243 -8.66 9.52 16.27
CA GLY A 243 -8.96 8.19 15.80
C GLY A 243 -9.96 7.48 16.71
N ASP A 244 -10.74 6.60 16.11
CA ASP A 244 -11.70 5.70 16.73
C ASP A 244 -11.34 4.21 16.51
N GLY A 245 -10.35 3.94 15.66
CA GLY A 245 -9.88 2.60 15.35
C GLY A 245 -10.46 2.12 14.02
N THR A 246 -10.27 0.84 13.71
CA THR A 246 -10.74 0.27 12.44
C THR A 246 -10.87 -1.25 12.55
N THR A 247 -11.57 -1.87 11.62
CA THR A 247 -11.60 -3.33 11.47
C THR A 247 -11.07 -3.68 10.08
N THR A 248 -10.13 -4.61 10.03
CA THR A 248 -9.56 -5.11 8.78
C THR A 248 -9.57 -6.63 8.77
N CYS A 249 -9.50 -7.23 7.59
CA CYS A 249 -9.44 -8.68 7.43
C CYS A 249 -8.21 -9.09 6.64
N GLU A 250 -7.76 -10.31 6.86
CA GLU A 250 -6.74 -10.99 6.07
C GLU A 250 -7.25 -12.37 5.67
N PHE A 251 -6.84 -12.89 4.52
CA PHE A 251 -7.16 -14.26 4.13
C PHE A 251 -6.05 -15.24 4.53
N MET A 252 -6.50 -16.38 5.05
CA MET A 252 -5.67 -17.43 5.63
C MET A 252 -6.12 -18.79 5.08
N GLY A 253 -5.30 -19.81 5.32
CA GLY A 253 -5.49 -21.16 4.79
C GLY A 253 -4.79 -21.37 3.44
N PRO A 254 -5.07 -22.49 2.77
CA PRO A 254 -4.48 -22.78 1.46
C PRO A 254 -5.13 -21.91 0.38
N THR A 255 -4.35 -21.12 -0.35
CA THR A 255 -4.85 -20.13 -1.31
C THR A 255 -5.68 -20.80 -2.40
N GLY A 256 -6.87 -20.28 -2.70
CA GLY A 256 -7.77 -20.79 -3.75
C GLY A 256 -8.42 -22.13 -3.43
N SER A 257 -8.25 -22.63 -2.22
CA SER A 257 -8.97 -23.81 -1.74
C SER A 257 -10.35 -23.44 -1.20
N ALA A 258 -11.24 -24.43 -1.11
CA ALA A 258 -12.51 -24.28 -0.40
C ALA A 258 -12.35 -24.09 1.13
N THR A 259 -11.11 -24.08 1.61
CA THR A 259 -10.72 -23.89 3.02
C THR A 259 -9.89 -22.63 3.21
N GLU A 260 -9.83 -21.73 2.23
CA GLU A 260 -9.40 -20.35 2.42
C GLU A 260 -10.47 -19.59 3.24
N TYR A 261 -10.07 -18.82 4.23
CA TYR A 261 -10.99 -18.15 5.18
C TYR A 261 -10.45 -16.79 5.65
N PRO A 262 -11.34 -15.83 5.96
CA PRO A 262 -10.91 -14.55 6.48
C PRO A 262 -10.68 -14.60 8.00
N VAL A 263 -9.73 -13.78 8.45
CA VAL A 263 -9.47 -13.46 9.85
C VAL A 263 -9.55 -11.95 10.00
N CYS A 264 -10.60 -11.49 10.65
CA CYS A 264 -10.86 -10.06 10.86
C CYS A 264 -10.45 -9.63 12.27
N THR A 265 -9.77 -8.49 12.36
CA THR A 265 -9.25 -7.92 13.60
C THR A 265 -9.74 -6.49 13.75
N THR A 266 -10.34 -6.20 14.90
CA THR A 266 -10.70 -4.84 15.30
C THR A 266 -9.58 -4.23 16.13
N TYR A 267 -9.07 -3.10 15.66
CA TYR A 267 -8.02 -2.30 16.30
C TYR A 267 -8.65 -1.07 16.96
N ALA A 268 -8.28 -0.80 18.20
CA ALA A 268 -8.60 0.49 18.82
C ALA A 268 -7.74 1.61 18.22
N ALA A 269 -8.13 2.86 18.45
CA ALA A 269 -7.34 4.04 18.06
C ALA A 269 -5.90 3.98 18.62
N GLY A 270 -4.90 4.14 17.75
CA GLY A 270 -3.47 4.06 18.07
C GLY A 270 -2.94 2.65 18.37
N ALA A 271 -3.76 1.60 18.25
CA ALA A 271 -3.30 0.22 18.40
C ALA A 271 -2.42 -0.17 17.20
N PHE A 272 -1.46 -1.09 17.42
CA PHE A 272 -0.68 -1.65 16.33
C PHE A 272 -1.61 -2.25 15.28
N GLU A 273 -1.46 -1.82 14.04
CA GLU A 273 -2.20 -2.33 12.88
C GLU A 273 -1.20 -3.10 12.02
N GLN A 274 -1.54 -4.34 11.66
CA GLN A 274 -0.82 -5.02 10.59
C GLN A 274 -0.91 -4.18 9.31
N ALA A 275 -0.02 -4.42 8.35
CA ALA A 275 -0.27 -3.87 7.02
C ALA A 275 -1.63 -4.38 6.56
N ARG A 276 -2.50 -3.47 6.17
CA ARG A 276 -3.88 -3.75 5.79
C ARG A 276 -3.92 -4.20 4.35
N ASP A 277 -4.44 -5.40 4.09
CA ASP A 277 -4.88 -5.77 2.74
C ASP A 277 -6.09 -4.92 2.32
N LEU A 278 -5.92 -4.09 1.29
CA LEU A 278 -6.98 -3.28 0.70
C LEU A 278 -7.71 -3.97 -0.44
N SER A 279 -7.04 -4.87 -1.17
CA SER A 279 -7.66 -5.50 -2.33
C SER A 279 -8.46 -6.72 -1.95
N LEU A 280 -8.10 -7.40 -0.85
CA LEU A 280 -8.76 -8.60 -0.31
C LEU A 280 -9.12 -9.62 -1.41
N LEU A 281 -8.24 -9.76 -2.41
CA LEU A 281 -8.41 -10.74 -3.46
C LEU A 281 -8.18 -12.12 -2.84
N VAL A 282 -9.01 -13.07 -3.26
CA VAL A 282 -8.91 -14.48 -2.87
C VAL A 282 -8.70 -15.37 -4.09
N GLY A 283 -8.17 -16.56 -3.85
CA GLY A 283 -7.88 -17.52 -4.90
C GLY A 283 -6.66 -17.18 -5.74
N THR A 284 -6.58 -17.78 -6.94
CA THR A 284 -5.32 -17.84 -7.71
C THR A 284 -5.41 -17.19 -9.08
N ASN A 285 -6.50 -16.47 -9.38
CA ASN A 285 -6.83 -16.07 -10.76
C ASN A 285 -6.71 -14.58 -11.02
N VAL A 286 -6.72 -13.74 -9.98
CA VAL A 286 -6.69 -12.29 -10.11
C VAL A 286 -5.71 -11.73 -9.10
N THR A 287 -4.75 -10.93 -9.57
CA THR A 287 -3.68 -10.38 -8.74
C THR A 287 -3.57 -8.87 -8.89
N VAL A 288 -3.01 -8.19 -7.89
CA VAL A 288 -2.61 -6.78 -8.01
C VAL A 288 -1.34 -6.64 -8.85
N LEU A 289 -1.34 -5.69 -9.78
CA LEU A 289 -0.17 -5.34 -10.58
C LEU A 289 0.54 -4.10 -10.03
N ASP A 290 -0.03 -2.92 -10.30
CA ASP A 290 0.73 -1.69 -10.26
C ASP A 290 0.02 -0.58 -9.44
N PRO A 291 0.06 -0.64 -8.10
CA PRO A 291 -0.74 0.24 -7.24
C PRO A 291 -0.22 1.68 -7.24
N ARG A 292 -1.10 2.67 -7.33
CA ARG A 292 -0.79 4.11 -7.40
C ARG A 292 -1.47 4.84 -6.25
N TYR A 293 -0.93 5.99 -5.89
CA TYR A 293 -1.43 6.79 -4.79
C TYR A 293 -1.28 8.28 -5.10
N SER A 294 -2.08 9.09 -4.42
CA SER A 294 -1.85 10.54 -4.34
C SER A 294 -2.23 11.03 -2.95
N PRO A 295 -1.32 11.68 -2.21
CA PRO A 295 -1.74 12.54 -1.10
C PRO A 295 -2.50 13.75 -1.63
N THR A 296 -3.21 14.46 -0.75
CA THR A 296 -3.75 15.77 -1.09
C THR A 296 -2.66 16.80 -1.39
N THR A 297 -2.92 17.63 -2.39
CA THR A 297 -2.02 18.69 -2.82
C THR A 297 -2.03 19.88 -1.84
N ARG A 298 -1.05 20.77 -1.94
CA ARG A 298 -0.97 21.96 -1.07
C ARG A 298 -2.13 22.92 -1.31
N SER A 299 -2.54 23.62 -0.25
CA SER A 299 -3.58 24.65 -0.30
C SER A 299 -3.27 25.72 -1.35
N ILE A 300 -4.30 26.15 -2.08
CA ILE A 300 -4.22 27.26 -3.01
C ILE A 300 -4.44 28.54 -2.21
N THR A 301 -3.39 29.35 -2.08
CA THR A 301 -3.37 30.59 -1.30
C THR A 301 -3.26 31.81 -2.22
N THR A 302 -3.60 33.01 -1.72
CA THR A 302 -3.36 34.26 -2.45
C THR A 302 -1.91 34.40 -2.89
N THR A 303 -0.96 34.00 -2.04
CA THR A 303 0.46 34.01 -2.37
C THR A 303 0.78 33.04 -3.52
N SER A 304 0.23 31.82 -3.52
CA SER A 304 0.51 30.84 -4.59
C SER A 304 -0.10 31.22 -5.94
N VAL A 305 -1.09 32.12 -5.96
CA VAL A 305 -1.71 32.65 -7.19
C VAL A 305 -1.63 34.17 -7.29
N SER A 306 -0.54 34.79 -6.84
CA SER A 306 -0.26 36.23 -7.05
C SER A 306 1.05 36.41 -7.80
N THR A 307 1.10 35.98 -9.06
CA THR A 307 2.22 36.29 -9.96
C THR A 307 1.86 37.45 -10.88
N VAL A 308 2.86 38.25 -11.25
CA VAL A 308 2.73 39.43 -12.14
C VAL A 308 2.14 39.11 -13.53
N ASN A 309 2.07 37.83 -13.88
CA ASN A 309 1.60 37.34 -15.18
C ASN A 309 0.15 36.83 -15.14
N LEU A 310 -0.53 36.88 -14.00
CA LEU A 310 -1.92 36.42 -13.93
C LEU A 310 -2.86 37.42 -14.61
N PRO A 311 -3.85 36.95 -15.40
CA PRO A 311 -4.86 37.81 -15.98
C PRO A 311 -5.54 38.66 -14.91
N ALA A 312 -5.80 39.94 -15.23
CA ALA A 312 -6.54 40.82 -14.35
C ALA A 312 -7.90 40.18 -13.98
N GLY A 313 -8.16 40.04 -12.68
CA GLY A 313 -9.38 39.39 -12.16
C GLY A 313 -9.19 37.94 -11.70
N PHE A 314 -8.01 37.34 -11.87
CA PHE A 314 -7.69 36.06 -11.21
C PHE A 314 -7.45 36.29 -9.72
N LEU A 315 -8.40 35.85 -8.88
CA LEU A 315 -8.32 35.94 -7.42
C LEU A 315 -8.22 34.53 -6.84
N ALA A 316 -7.45 34.38 -5.77
CA ALA A 316 -7.48 33.13 -5.00
C ALA A 316 -8.91 32.86 -4.49
N PRO A 317 -9.36 31.60 -4.50
CA PRO A 317 -10.63 31.23 -3.89
C PRO A 317 -10.69 31.72 -2.43
N ALA A 318 -11.74 32.44 -2.07
CA ALA A 318 -11.90 33.05 -0.74
C ALA A 318 -12.45 32.08 0.32
N CYS A 319 -12.39 30.78 0.06
CA CYS A 319 -12.99 29.77 0.93
C CYS A 319 -12.10 29.60 2.17
N THR A 320 -12.69 29.81 3.35
CA THR A 320 -12.03 29.75 4.66
C THR A 320 -12.57 28.63 5.56
N ALA A 321 -13.53 27.83 5.08
CA ALA A 321 -14.05 26.72 5.84
C ALA A 321 -13.02 25.58 5.89
N THR A 322 -12.92 24.93 7.05
CA THR A 322 -11.97 23.86 7.37
C THR A 322 -12.66 22.48 7.43
N ASP A 323 -13.95 22.44 7.12
CA ASP A 323 -14.85 21.29 7.21
C ASP A 323 -14.93 20.47 5.93
N GLY A 324 -13.91 20.55 5.06
CA GLY A 324 -13.87 19.82 3.78
C GLY A 324 -14.77 20.41 2.68
N THR A 325 -15.61 21.43 2.98
CA THR A 325 -16.43 22.10 1.96
C THR A 325 -15.61 22.99 1.01
N CYS A 326 -14.39 23.35 1.44
CA CYS A 326 -13.46 24.16 0.67
C CYS A 326 -12.35 23.30 0.04
N ASP A 327 -12.49 23.01 -1.25
CA ASP A 327 -11.53 22.16 -1.96
C ASP A 327 -10.17 22.84 -2.25
N ASN A 328 -10.05 24.16 -2.02
CA ASN A 328 -8.80 24.91 -2.13
C ASN A 328 -7.91 24.84 -0.88
N LEU A 329 -8.41 24.32 0.25
CA LEU A 329 -7.63 24.12 1.47
C LEU A 329 -7.20 22.66 1.56
N ARG A 330 -5.93 22.40 1.89
CA ARG A 330 -5.42 21.04 2.06
C ARG A 330 -6.09 20.34 3.23
N ASP A 331 -6.69 19.18 2.97
CA ASP A 331 -7.05 18.21 4.00
C ASP A 331 -6.04 17.04 3.98
N PRO A 332 -5.08 16.99 4.92
CA PRO A 332 -4.05 15.96 4.94
C PRO A 332 -4.55 14.61 5.45
N SER A 333 -5.75 14.53 6.02
CA SER A 333 -6.36 13.27 6.47
C SER A 333 -6.86 12.38 5.33
N ARG A 334 -6.85 12.91 4.10
CA ARG A 334 -7.33 12.24 2.89
C ARG A 334 -6.18 11.93 1.95
N PHE A 335 -6.26 10.77 1.30
CA PHE A 335 -5.40 10.41 0.17
C PHE A 335 -6.12 9.40 -0.71
N PHE A 336 -5.57 9.12 -1.88
CA PHE A 336 -6.18 8.25 -2.86
C PHE A 336 -5.29 7.05 -3.12
N ALA A 337 -5.93 5.90 -3.32
CA ALA A 337 -5.29 4.68 -3.77
C ALA A 337 -5.98 4.20 -5.05
N VAL A 338 -5.19 3.72 -5.99
CA VAL A 338 -5.65 3.07 -7.22
C VAL A 338 -4.87 1.79 -7.36
N PHE A 339 -5.50 0.71 -7.79
CA PHE A 339 -4.78 -0.49 -8.16
C PHE A 339 -5.37 -1.12 -9.40
N GLU A 340 -4.47 -1.75 -10.13
CA GLU A 340 -4.78 -2.52 -11.32
C GLU A 340 -4.83 -3.99 -10.94
N THR A 341 -5.87 -4.68 -11.39
CA THR A 341 -5.93 -6.14 -11.36
C THR A 341 -5.34 -6.71 -12.64
N GLY A 342 -4.89 -7.96 -12.56
CA GLY A 342 -4.34 -8.66 -13.70
C GLY A 342 -4.41 -10.17 -13.54
N ILE A 343 -4.07 -10.88 -14.61
CA ILE A 343 -3.98 -12.34 -14.61
C ILE A 343 -2.60 -12.75 -14.09
N PRO A 344 -2.51 -13.57 -13.02
CA PRO A 344 -1.24 -14.06 -12.54
C PRO A 344 -0.58 -14.91 -13.64
N SER A 345 0.70 -14.67 -13.86
CA SER A 345 1.51 -15.38 -14.84
C SER A 345 2.83 -15.77 -14.20
N ALA A 346 3.45 -16.83 -14.74
CA ALA A 346 4.76 -17.22 -14.28
C ALA A 346 5.76 -16.08 -14.54
N TYR A 347 6.71 -15.90 -13.63
CA TYR A 347 7.69 -14.80 -13.67
C TYR A 347 8.48 -14.73 -15.00
N ASP A 348 8.59 -15.87 -15.67
CA ASP A 348 9.36 -16.07 -16.89
C ASP A 348 8.59 -15.68 -18.17
N GLU A 349 7.27 -15.47 -18.07
CA GLU A 349 6.36 -15.24 -19.19
C GLU A 349 6.17 -13.76 -19.55
N GLY A 350 6.66 -12.84 -18.71
CA GLY A 350 6.62 -11.40 -18.97
C GLY A 350 5.88 -10.62 -17.90
N GLU A 351 5.39 -9.44 -18.27
CA GLU A 351 4.47 -8.68 -17.43
C GLU A 351 3.08 -9.32 -17.48
N ALA A 352 2.42 -9.38 -16.33
CA ALA A 352 1.09 -9.94 -16.23
C ALA A 352 0.09 -9.10 -17.04
N GLU A 353 -0.89 -9.77 -17.60
CA GLU A 353 -1.91 -9.14 -18.43
C GLU A 353 -2.85 -8.28 -17.57
N PRO A 354 -3.05 -7.00 -17.93
CA PRO A 354 -3.94 -6.11 -17.19
C PRO A 354 -5.40 -6.54 -17.31
N LEU A 355 -6.20 -6.25 -16.28
CA LEU A 355 -7.64 -6.44 -16.27
C LEU A 355 -8.33 -5.10 -16.02
N ASP A 356 -8.69 -4.82 -14.78
CA ASP A 356 -9.53 -3.70 -14.38
C ASP A 356 -8.76 -2.74 -13.47
N LEU A 357 -9.26 -1.51 -13.34
CA LEU A 357 -8.62 -0.46 -12.57
C LEU A 357 -9.57 0.04 -11.49
N PHE A 358 -9.23 -0.19 -10.22
CA PHE A 358 -10.04 0.15 -9.06
C PHE A 358 -9.46 1.34 -8.29
N TYR A 359 -10.31 2.09 -7.61
CA TYR A 359 -9.91 3.27 -6.88
C TYR A 359 -10.71 3.50 -5.60
N SER A 360 -10.08 4.16 -4.64
CA SER A 360 -10.74 4.64 -3.43
C SER A 360 -10.06 5.90 -2.89
N ARG A 361 -10.79 6.62 -2.03
CA ARG A 361 -10.30 7.71 -1.19
C ARG A 361 -10.25 7.22 0.26
N ALA A 362 -9.06 7.24 0.83
CA ALA A 362 -8.85 7.13 2.26
C ALA A 362 -9.42 8.36 2.99
N VAL A 363 -10.08 8.11 4.10
CA VAL A 363 -10.55 9.11 5.07
C VAL A 363 -10.02 8.74 6.45
N ASP A 364 -10.04 9.70 7.38
CA ASP A 364 -9.49 9.52 8.74
C ASP A 364 -8.08 8.92 8.72
N TRP A 365 -7.24 9.51 7.87
CA TRP A 365 -5.85 9.10 7.66
C TRP A 365 -5.69 7.67 7.15
N GLY A 366 -6.72 7.11 6.51
CA GLY A 366 -6.74 5.74 6.00
C GLY A 366 -7.17 4.71 7.03
N ASP A 367 -7.76 5.12 8.16
CA ASP A 367 -8.48 4.17 9.01
C ASP A 367 -9.67 3.61 8.25
N ASP A 368 -10.27 4.42 7.36
CA ASP A 368 -11.35 4.01 6.47
C ASP A 368 -11.10 4.39 5.01
N TYR A 369 -11.80 3.69 4.12
CA TYR A 369 -11.77 3.88 2.68
C TYR A 369 -13.19 3.97 2.16
N LEU A 370 -13.43 4.88 1.21
CA LEU A 370 -14.72 4.96 0.55
C LEU A 370 -14.89 3.79 -0.42
N VAL A 371 -16.01 3.09 -0.26
CA VAL A 371 -16.41 1.95 -1.07
C VAL A 371 -17.67 2.29 -1.87
N TRP A 372 -17.91 1.50 -2.91
CA TRP A 372 -19.17 1.46 -3.63
C TRP A 372 -20.25 0.80 -2.77
N GLN A 373 -21.48 1.27 -2.90
CA GLN A 373 -22.67 0.65 -2.31
C GLN A 373 -23.85 0.85 -3.26
N ASP A 374 -24.64 -0.20 -3.48
CA ASP A 374 -25.82 -0.16 -4.35
C ASP A 374 -27.01 0.55 -3.67
N GLU A 375 -27.09 0.47 -2.34
CA GLU A 375 -28.14 1.09 -1.55
C GLU A 375 -27.57 2.10 -0.55
N ALA A 376 -28.28 3.21 -0.39
CA ALA A 376 -27.97 4.22 0.61
C ALA A 376 -28.45 3.81 2.01
N ASN A 377 -27.87 2.74 2.57
CA ASN A 377 -28.22 2.25 3.90
C ASN A 377 -26.97 2.09 4.80
N GLU A 378 -27.18 1.90 6.11
CA GLU A 378 -26.08 1.74 7.08
C GLU A 378 -25.45 0.34 7.02
N ALA A 379 -25.98 -0.58 6.20
CA ALA A 379 -25.42 -1.90 6.04
C ALA A 379 -24.30 -1.83 5.01
N CYS A 380 -23.16 -2.39 5.39
CA CYS A 380 -21.97 -2.51 4.56
C CYS A 380 -22.26 -3.52 3.43
N LEU A 381 -23.07 -3.17 2.43
CA LEU A 381 -23.45 -4.07 1.33
C LEU A 381 -22.35 -4.07 0.26
N PRO A 382 -21.89 -5.26 -0.18
CA PRO A 382 -22.58 -6.54 -0.17
C PRO A 382 -22.22 -7.53 0.96
N ASN A 383 -21.78 -7.11 2.16
CA ASN A 383 -21.71 -8.01 3.34
C ASN A 383 -23.09 -8.51 3.84
N ALA A 384 -24.16 -8.39 3.06
CA ALA A 384 -25.33 -9.23 3.23
C ALA A 384 -25.36 -10.16 2.00
N SER A 385 -25.02 -11.43 2.21
CA SER A 385 -25.10 -12.45 1.18
C SER A 385 -26.42 -12.35 0.41
N GLU A 386 -26.38 -12.29 -0.93
CA GLU A 386 -27.54 -12.70 -1.71
C GLU A 386 -27.88 -14.15 -1.35
N GLU A 387 -29.17 -14.50 -1.29
CA GLU A 387 -29.61 -15.85 -0.94
C GLU A 387 -28.99 -16.88 -1.91
N GLY A 388 -27.99 -17.64 -1.44
CA GLY A 388 -27.26 -18.64 -2.23
C GLY A 388 -25.84 -18.26 -2.67
N VAL A 389 -25.36 -17.05 -2.35
CA VAL A 389 -23.96 -16.63 -2.54
C VAL A 389 -23.26 -16.65 -1.18
N THR A 390 -22.20 -17.45 -1.03
CA THR A 390 -21.38 -17.43 0.19
C THR A 390 -20.37 -16.30 0.07
N ASP A 391 -20.64 -15.17 0.72
CA ASP A 391 -19.64 -14.14 0.94
C ASP A 391 -18.80 -14.52 2.17
N LEU A 392 -17.48 -14.57 1.99
CA LEU A 392 -16.56 -14.92 3.07
C LEU A 392 -16.49 -13.82 4.13
N LEU A 393 -16.80 -12.57 3.77
CA LEU A 393 -16.77 -11.41 4.67
C LEU A 393 -18.13 -11.11 5.32
N ASP A 394 -19.16 -11.94 5.10
CA ASP A 394 -20.49 -11.77 5.70
C ASP A 394 -20.42 -11.63 7.24
N GLY A 395 -20.99 -10.55 7.75
CA GLY A 395 -20.96 -10.21 9.18
C GLY A 395 -19.61 -9.77 9.75
N SER A 396 -18.57 -9.59 8.93
CA SER A 396 -17.25 -9.11 9.36
C SER A 396 -17.23 -7.61 9.71
N GLY A 397 -18.14 -6.83 9.11
CA GLY A 397 -18.17 -5.38 9.23
C GLY A 397 -17.15 -4.65 8.34
N VAL A 398 -16.50 -5.35 7.40
CA VAL A 398 -15.51 -4.78 6.46
C VAL A 398 -16.08 -4.76 5.06
N CYS A 399 -16.12 -3.59 4.41
CA CYS A 399 -16.38 -3.47 2.97
C CYS A 399 -15.08 -3.10 2.26
N ASN A 400 -14.88 -3.65 1.07
CA ASN A 400 -13.69 -3.36 0.25
C ASN A 400 -14.01 -3.19 -1.23
N GLU A 401 -15.29 -3.00 -1.58
CA GLU A 401 -15.78 -2.78 -2.93
C GLU A 401 -15.32 -1.43 -3.44
N PHE A 402 -14.12 -1.37 -3.97
CA PHE A 402 -13.66 -0.15 -4.60
C PHE A 402 -14.40 0.01 -5.94
N ASP A 403 -14.68 1.26 -6.27
CA ASP A 403 -15.32 1.58 -7.54
C ASP A 403 -14.29 1.44 -8.67
N ALA A 404 -14.76 1.14 -9.88
CA ALA A 404 -13.91 0.94 -11.03
C ALA A 404 -13.69 2.28 -11.78
N LEU A 405 -12.44 2.69 -11.94
CA LEU A 405 -12.04 3.66 -12.96
C LEU A 405 -12.20 3.07 -14.36
N GLU A 406 -12.00 1.77 -14.51
CA GLU A 406 -12.32 1.00 -15.71
C GLU A 406 -12.65 -0.44 -15.27
N GLY A 407 -13.82 -0.94 -15.67
CA GLY A 407 -14.35 -2.24 -15.28
C GLY A 407 -15.19 -2.90 -16.38
N SER A 408 -15.10 -2.37 -17.60
CA SER A 408 -15.78 -2.90 -18.77
C SER A 408 -15.27 -4.31 -19.08
N GLN A 409 -16.19 -5.21 -19.37
CA GLN A 409 -15.88 -6.53 -19.92
C GLN A 409 -15.16 -6.48 -21.29
N PHE A 410 -15.10 -5.31 -21.95
CA PHE A 410 -14.55 -5.16 -23.31
C PHE A 410 -13.24 -4.38 -23.38
N SER A 411 -12.78 -3.81 -22.27
CA SER A 411 -11.57 -2.96 -22.25
C SER A 411 -10.71 -3.37 -21.07
N GLU A 412 -9.39 -3.35 -21.22
CA GLU A 412 -8.44 -3.53 -20.12
C GLU A 412 -7.77 -2.19 -19.77
N ALA A 413 -7.37 -2.01 -18.53
CA ALA A 413 -6.76 -0.77 -18.06
C ALA A 413 -5.44 -1.05 -17.35
N SER A 414 -4.42 -0.24 -17.66
CA SER A 414 -3.10 -0.38 -17.08
C SER A 414 -2.42 0.96 -16.78
N GLU A 415 -1.45 0.91 -15.87
CA GLU A 415 -0.51 2.00 -15.56
C GLU A 415 -1.18 3.35 -15.26
N ALA A 416 -2.05 3.38 -14.26
CA ALA A 416 -2.66 4.64 -13.86
C ALA A 416 -1.64 5.67 -13.34
N ALA A 417 -1.97 6.94 -13.47
CA ALA A 417 -1.33 8.06 -12.79
C ALA A 417 -2.44 8.94 -12.21
N ILE A 418 -2.31 9.27 -10.92
CA ILE A 418 -3.34 10.03 -10.21
C ILE A 418 -2.78 11.26 -9.52
N THR A 419 -3.65 12.26 -9.36
CA THR A 419 -3.44 13.43 -8.50
C THR A 419 -4.77 13.86 -7.91
N SER A 420 -4.76 14.76 -6.94
CA SER A 420 -5.98 15.23 -6.29
C SER A 420 -6.00 16.73 -6.08
N SER A 421 -7.20 17.24 -5.81
CA SER A 421 -7.37 18.57 -5.26
C SER A 421 -6.85 18.67 -3.81
N PRO A 422 -6.60 19.88 -3.30
CA PRO A 422 -6.16 20.09 -1.93
C PRO A 422 -7.12 19.52 -0.88
N GLY A 423 -8.43 19.74 -1.02
CA GLY A 423 -9.41 19.25 -0.04
C GLY A 423 -9.74 17.76 -0.17
N GLY A 424 -9.16 17.07 -1.15
CA GLY A 424 -9.52 15.69 -1.47
C GLY A 424 -10.97 15.53 -1.94
N GLY A 425 -11.60 16.59 -2.44
CA GLY A 425 -12.93 16.52 -3.07
C GLY A 425 -12.89 15.98 -4.50
N PHE A 426 -11.74 16.06 -5.18
CA PHE A 426 -11.56 15.53 -6.52
C PHE A 426 -10.31 14.65 -6.63
N MET A 427 -10.47 13.54 -7.34
CA MET A 427 -9.37 12.74 -7.87
C MET A 427 -9.33 12.90 -9.38
N TYR A 428 -8.12 13.05 -9.93
CA TYR A 428 -7.85 13.08 -11.36
C TYR A 428 -7.01 11.86 -11.69
N ALA A 429 -7.46 11.05 -12.63
CA ALA A 429 -6.78 9.84 -13.05
C ALA A 429 -6.56 9.83 -14.56
N MET A 430 -5.38 9.37 -14.96
CA MET A 430 -5.06 9.00 -16.34
C MET A 430 -4.55 7.57 -16.36
N TRP A 431 -4.83 6.80 -17.41
CA TRP A 431 -4.34 5.42 -17.56
C TRP A 431 -4.25 5.04 -19.04
N TYR A 432 -3.57 3.93 -19.34
CA TYR A 432 -3.62 3.31 -20.67
C TYR A 432 -4.78 2.34 -20.74
N GLN A 433 -5.70 2.58 -21.65
CA GLN A 433 -6.80 1.66 -21.94
C GLN A 433 -6.49 0.87 -23.20
N HIS A 434 -6.65 -0.44 -23.10
CA HIS A 434 -6.51 -1.40 -24.19
C HIS A 434 -7.92 -1.77 -24.66
N ASP A 435 -8.22 -1.46 -25.91
CA ASP A 435 -9.52 -1.75 -26.51
C ASP A 435 -9.42 -2.94 -27.46
N TYR A 436 -10.41 -3.83 -27.37
CA TYR A 436 -10.45 -5.07 -28.14
C TYR A 436 -11.60 -5.10 -29.15
N ASP A 437 -11.36 -5.74 -30.28
CA ASP A 437 -12.39 -5.94 -31.29
C ASP A 437 -13.41 -6.96 -30.81
N ASN A 438 -14.63 -6.46 -30.63
CA ASN A 438 -15.74 -7.25 -30.13
C ASN A 438 -16.09 -8.47 -31.00
N GLN A 439 -15.58 -8.64 -32.23
CA GLN A 439 -15.86 -9.83 -33.06
C GLN A 439 -14.71 -10.83 -33.07
N THR A 440 -13.48 -10.36 -32.98
CA THR A 440 -12.25 -11.15 -33.17
C THR A 440 -11.43 -11.31 -31.90
N GLY A 441 -11.64 -10.48 -30.88
CA GLY A 441 -10.84 -10.41 -29.66
C GLY A 441 -9.43 -9.84 -29.89
N ALA A 442 -9.15 -9.29 -31.08
CA ALA A 442 -7.86 -8.69 -31.39
C ALA A 442 -7.78 -7.28 -30.77
N GLU A 443 -6.63 -6.93 -30.20
CA GLU A 443 -6.36 -5.57 -29.75
C GLU A 443 -6.51 -4.59 -30.92
N ILE A 444 -7.38 -3.59 -30.77
CA ILE A 444 -7.61 -2.54 -31.76
C ILE A 444 -6.64 -1.38 -31.52
N GLY A 445 -6.34 -1.08 -30.26
CA GLY A 445 -5.36 -0.07 -29.91
C GLY A 445 -5.29 0.21 -28.41
N VAL A 446 -4.29 1.01 -28.08
CA VAL A 446 -4.02 1.50 -26.73
C VAL A 446 -3.98 3.03 -26.77
N ASP A 447 -4.76 3.69 -25.91
CA ASP A 447 -4.76 5.15 -25.80
C ASP A 447 -4.79 5.61 -24.34
N ALA A 448 -4.40 6.86 -24.10
CA ALA A 448 -4.44 7.49 -22.79
C ALA A 448 -5.84 8.01 -22.50
N TRP A 449 -6.46 7.48 -21.45
CA TRP A 449 -7.76 7.94 -20.95
C TRP A 449 -7.62 8.86 -19.75
N PHE A 450 -8.64 9.65 -19.49
CA PHE A 450 -8.70 10.56 -18.36
C PHE A 450 -10.10 10.55 -17.73
N ARG A 451 -10.15 10.43 -16.40
CA ARG A 451 -11.36 10.61 -15.60
C ARG A 451 -11.09 11.57 -14.45
N ARG A 452 -12.12 12.33 -14.09
CA ARG A 452 -12.18 13.10 -12.85
C ARG A 452 -13.29 12.52 -12.00
N VAL A 453 -12.94 12.05 -10.81
CA VAL A 453 -13.89 11.57 -9.81
C VAL A 453 -14.14 12.68 -8.80
N MET A 454 -15.41 12.90 -8.46
CA MET A 454 -15.84 13.86 -7.46
C MET A 454 -16.39 13.11 -6.24
N TYR A 455 -15.90 13.46 -5.07
CA TYR A 455 -16.37 12.95 -3.80
C TYR A 455 -17.25 14.01 -3.13
N LEU A 456 -18.47 13.60 -2.77
CA LEU A 456 -19.47 14.47 -2.18
C LEU A 456 -19.66 14.08 -0.72
N ASP A 457 -18.99 14.80 0.19
CA ASP A 457 -19.11 14.54 1.62
C ASP A 457 -20.56 14.75 2.09
N GLY A 458 -21.12 13.76 2.79
CA GLY A 458 -22.50 13.80 3.29
C GLY A 458 -23.59 13.64 2.23
N TYR A 459 -23.24 13.37 0.97
CA TYR A 459 -24.21 13.03 -0.06
C TYR A 459 -24.71 11.61 0.13
N ILE A 460 -26.03 11.48 0.19
CA ILE A 460 -26.76 10.22 0.20
C ILE A 460 -27.52 10.18 -1.12
N PRO A 461 -27.27 9.19 -1.99
CA PRO A 461 -28.03 9.04 -3.24
C PRO A 461 -29.54 9.03 -2.97
N GLY A 462 -30.27 9.96 -3.57
CA GLY A 462 -31.72 9.98 -3.60
C GLY A 462 -32.29 8.90 -4.53
N SER A 463 -33.57 8.58 -4.35
CA SER A 463 -34.27 7.56 -5.14
C SER A 463 -34.43 7.89 -6.64
N ASP A 464 -34.08 9.11 -7.07
CA ASP A 464 -34.23 9.59 -8.45
C ASP A 464 -32.89 10.06 -9.05
N ASP A 465 -31.76 9.66 -8.45
CA ASP A 465 -30.44 10.17 -8.82
C ASP A 465 -29.84 9.43 -10.04
N GLY A 466 -30.71 8.84 -10.87
CA GLY A 466 -30.37 8.22 -12.16
C GLY A 466 -30.20 6.70 -12.14
N GLY A 467 -30.47 6.03 -11.03
CA GLY A 467 -30.40 4.57 -10.90
C GLY A 467 -31.75 3.83 -10.88
N THR A 468 -32.89 4.53 -10.92
CA THR A 468 -34.23 3.94 -10.80
C THR A 468 -35.07 3.99 -12.08
N ASP A 469 -34.62 4.69 -13.11
CA ASP A 469 -35.10 4.37 -14.45
C ASP A 469 -34.59 2.96 -14.76
N PRO A 470 -35.44 2.00 -15.18
CA PRO A 470 -34.93 0.77 -15.76
C PRO A 470 -33.97 1.22 -16.85
N GLU A 471 -32.69 0.90 -16.68
CA GLU A 471 -31.66 1.16 -17.67
C GLU A 471 -32.29 0.78 -19.01
N PRO A 472 -32.43 1.72 -19.98
CA PRO A 472 -33.03 1.36 -21.25
C PRO A 472 -32.22 0.17 -21.75
N GLU A 473 -32.87 -1.00 -21.88
CA GLU A 473 -32.17 -2.25 -22.20
C GLU A 473 -31.10 -1.91 -23.23
N PRO A 474 -29.80 -2.10 -22.92
CA PRO A 474 -28.75 -1.70 -23.83
C PRO A 474 -29.13 -2.32 -25.17
N PRO A 475 -29.25 -1.50 -26.24
CA PRO A 475 -29.78 -1.97 -27.52
C PRO A 475 -29.02 -3.23 -27.84
N PRO A 476 -29.69 -4.39 -28.06
CA PRO A 476 -29.09 -5.70 -27.91
C PRO A 476 -27.73 -5.71 -28.58
N VAL A 477 -26.69 -5.56 -27.76
CA VAL A 477 -25.32 -5.62 -28.24
C VAL A 477 -25.23 -7.08 -28.60
N LYS A 478 -25.17 -7.37 -29.91
CA LYS A 478 -24.80 -8.71 -30.38
C LYS A 478 -23.59 -9.08 -29.53
N PRO A 479 -23.62 -10.15 -28.72
CA PRO A 479 -22.57 -10.43 -27.76
C PRO A 479 -21.26 -10.35 -28.52
N GLY A 480 -20.49 -9.31 -28.23
CA GLY A 480 -19.14 -9.25 -28.72
C GLY A 480 -18.44 -10.43 -28.09
N LYS A 481 -17.70 -11.20 -28.88
CA LYS A 481 -16.64 -12.07 -28.35
C LYS A 481 -15.45 -11.22 -27.90
N GLY A 482 -15.70 -10.17 -27.11
CA GLY A 482 -14.65 -9.62 -26.27
C GLY A 482 -14.16 -10.72 -25.32
N ARG A 483 -12.97 -10.56 -24.73
CA ARG A 483 -12.53 -11.49 -23.69
C ARG A 483 -13.58 -11.49 -22.59
N ASP A 484 -14.18 -12.64 -22.33
CA ASP A 484 -15.17 -12.79 -21.28
C ASP A 484 -14.47 -12.64 -19.92
N LYS A 485 -14.44 -11.41 -19.39
CA LYS A 485 -13.91 -11.11 -18.06
C LYS A 485 -14.83 -11.58 -16.93
N THR A 486 -16.03 -12.11 -17.21
CA THR A 486 -16.95 -12.55 -16.15
C THR A 486 -16.39 -13.68 -15.29
N ALA A 487 -15.41 -14.43 -15.81
CA ALA A 487 -14.65 -15.44 -15.07
C ALA A 487 -13.56 -14.87 -14.14
N PHE A 488 -13.25 -13.58 -14.23
CA PHE A 488 -12.14 -12.90 -13.54
C PHE A 488 -12.59 -11.71 -12.69
N VAL A 489 -13.88 -11.63 -12.36
CA VAL A 489 -14.37 -10.57 -11.48
C VAL A 489 -13.79 -10.81 -10.07
N PRO A 490 -13.04 -9.85 -9.51
CA PRO A 490 -12.58 -9.94 -8.14
C PRO A 490 -13.77 -10.07 -7.18
N PRO A 491 -13.74 -10.97 -6.20
CA PRO A 491 -14.67 -10.93 -5.07
C PRO A 491 -14.60 -9.57 -4.37
N GLY A 492 -15.75 -8.99 -4.03
CA GLY A 492 -15.81 -7.72 -3.32
C GLY A 492 -15.33 -6.51 -4.12
N GLN A 493 -15.56 -6.43 -5.43
CA GLN A 493 -15.34 -5.20 -6.22
C GLN A 493 -16.59 -4.82 -7.03
N ALA A 494 -16.84 -3.52 -7.17
CA ALA A 494 -18.04 -3.00 -7.83
C ALA A 494 -18.06 -3.31 -9.33
N LYS A 495 -19.17 -3.85 -9.83
CA LYS A 495 -19.43 -4.02 -11.26
C LYS A 495 -20.11 -2.75 -11.80
N LYS A 496 -19.63 -2.21 -12.92
CA LYS A 496 -20.37 -1.24 -13.72
C LYS A 496 -20.57 -1.76 -15.14
#